data_AF-A0A381RJ50-F1
#
_entry.id   AF-A0A381RJ50-F1
#
_cell.length_a   1.000
_cell.length_b   1.000
_cell.length_c   1.000
_cell.angle_alpha   90.00
_cell.angle_beta   90.00
_cell.angle_gamma   90.00
#
_symmetry.space_group_name_H-M   'P 1'
#
loop_
_entity.id
_entity.type
_entity.pdbx_description
1 polymer ?
#
loop_
_entity_poly.entity_id
_entity_poly.type
_entity_poly.pdbx_seq_one_letter_code
_entity_poly.pdbx_strand_id
1 'polypeptide(L)'
;VEAPQALLSAGDDLGQVRIAYKRRLGAWLLWRAGPARGADARYVAVHADHPDRVLTFRLHPDGSGSGVGPHGATHRRFRSWKQALHGGGDPGADLP
;
A
#
# COMPACT_ATOMS: atom_id res chain seq x y z
N VAL A 1 -16.02 3.47 -4.61
CA VAL A 1 -15.37 3.57 -3.28
C VAL A 1 -14.61 4.88 -3.26
N GLU A 2 -14.97 5.77 -2.36
CA GLU A 2 -14.34 7.09 -2.23
C GLU A 2 -13.05 6.94 -1.42
N ALA A 3 -11.98 7.64 -1.80
CA ALA A 3 -10.67 7.48 -1.17
C ALA A 3 -10.70 8.11 0.23
N PRO A 4 -10.27 7.41 1.30
CA PRO A 4 -10.18 7.99 2.63
C PRO A 4 -9.19 9.17 2.64
N GLN A 5 -9.46 10.21 3.43
CA GLN A 5 -8.67 11.44 3.46
C GLN A 5 -7.17 11.21 3.73
N ALA A 6 -6.81 10.22 4.55
CA ALA A 6 -5.42 9.83 4.79
C ALA A 6 -4.65 9.45 3.49
N LEU A 7 -5.39 8.98 2.48
CA LEU A 7 -4.87 8.62 1.16
C LEU A 7 -4.62 9.84 0.27
N LEU A 8 -5.39 10.93 0.47
CA LEU A 8 -5.15 12.21 -0.20
C LEU A 8 -3.86 12.85 0.31
N SER A 9 -3.61 12.84 1.61
CA SER A 9 -2.39 13.42 2.21
C SER A 9 -1.11 12.57 1.99
N ALA A 10 -1.24 11.26 1.77
CA ALA A 10 -0.08 10.39 1.52
C ALA A 10 0.66 10.69 0.19
N GLY A 11 0.04 11.46 -0.71
CA GLY A 11 0.60 11.92 -1.97
C GLY A 11 1.27 13.30 -1.91
N ASP A 12 1.07 14.06 -0.83
CA ASP A 12 1.52 15.44 -0.73
C ASP A 12 3.06 15.54 -0.70
N ASP A 13 3.73 14.63 0.03
CA ASP A 13 5.20 14.54 0.10
C ASP A 13 5.87 14.10 -1.22
N LEU A 14 5.09 13.66 -2.21
CA LEU A 14 5.59 13.20 -3.50
C LEU A 14 5.36 14.20 -4.64
N GLY A 15 4.85 15.40 -4.35
CA GLY A 15 4.75 16.49 -5.32
C GLY A 15 3.61 16.36 -6.33
N GLN A 16 2.36 16.32 -5.86
CA GLN A 16 1.14 16.27 -6.69
C GLN A 16 1.11 15.09 -7.67
N VAL A 17 1.63 13.93 -7.28
CA VAL A 17 1.55 12.75 -8.14
C VAL A 17 0.19 12.08 -7.94
N ARG A 18 -0.69 12.20 -8.94
CA ARG A 18 -2.03 11.54 -8.98
C ARG A 18 -1.95 10.12 -8.44
N ILE A 19 -2.49 9.91 -7.24
CA ILE A 19 -2.62 8.58 -6.66
C ILE A 19 -3.78 7.88 -7.37
N ALA A 20 -3.45 6.81 -8.09
CA ALA A 20 -4.44 6.02 -8.82
C ALA A 20 -4.76 4.74 -8.05
N TYR A 21 -6.05 4.48 -7.84
CA TYR A 21 -6.52 3.18 -7.39
C TYR A 21 -6.12 2.11 -8.41
N LYS A 22 -5.52 1.02 -7.93
CA LYS A 22 -5.10 -0.10 -8.77
C LYS A 22 -6.09 -1.26 -8.67
N ARG A 23 -6.29 -1.81 -7.47
CA ARG A 23 -7.14 -2.98 -7.21
C ARG A 23 -7.31 -3.25 -5.71
N ARG A 24 -8.25 -4.11 -5.36
CA ARG A 24 -8.38 -4.72 -4.03
C ARG A 24 -7.57 -6.02 -3.94
N LEU A 25 -6.94 -6.25 -2.79
CA LEU A 25 -6.20 -7.45 -2.39
C LEU A 25 -6.70 -7.87 -1.01
N GLY A 26 -7.60 -8.86 -0.94
CA GLY A 26 -8.22 -9.26 0.32
C GLY A 26 -9.00 -8.09 0.95
N ALA A 27 -8.68 -7.78 2.22
CA ALA A 27 -9.24 -6.63 2.92
C ALA A 27 -8.53 -5.30 2.60
N TRP A 28 -7.51 -5.30 1.75
CA TRP A 28 -6.69 -4.11 1.46
C TRP A 28 -7.00 -3.52 0.08
N LEU A 29 -7.15 -2.19 0.01
CA LEU A 29 -7.27 -1.42 -1.22
C LEU A 29 -5.89 -0.91 -1.63
N LEU A 30 -5.41 -1.30 -2.81
CA LEU A 30 -4.09 -0.94 -3.32
C LEU A 30 -4.17 0.27 -4.25
N TRP A 31 -3.31 1.24 -3.96
CA TRP A 31 -3.16 2.49 -4.68
C TRP A 31 -1.68 2.70 -5.05
N ARG A 32 -1.43 3.52 -6.06
CA ARG A 32 -0.07 3.86 -6.49
C ARG A 32 0.07 5.37 -6.69
N ALA A 33 1.00 5.97 -5.96
CA ALA A 33 1.60 7.27 -6.23
C ALA A 33 2.89 7.05 -7.04
N GLY A 34 3.05 7.66 -8.20
CA GLY A 34 4.30 7.60 -8.96
C GLY A 34 4.10 7.45 -10.46
N PRO A 35 5.06 7.93 -11.29
CA PRO A 35 5.10 7.67 -12.72
C PRO A 35 5.14 6.16 -13.00
N ALA A 36 4.66 5.76 -14.19
CA ALA A 36 4.43 4.36 -14.51
C ALA A 36 5.70 3.53 -14.80
N ARG A 37 6.86 4.17 -15.06
CA ARG A 37 8.12 3.50 -15.46
C ARG A 37 9.36 4.30 -15.02
N GLY A 38 10.42 3.58 -14.63
CA GLY A 38 11.79 4.10 -14.51
C GLY A 38 12.09 5.06 -13.36
N ALA A 39 11.16 5.26 -12.43
CA ALA A 39 11.29 6.22 -11.35
C ALA A 39 10.65 5.69 -10.04
N ASP A 40 10.97 6.35 -8.92
CA ASP A 40 10.41 6.03 -7.61
C ASP A 40 8.87 5.98 -7.67
N ALA A 41 8.30 4.85 -7.25
CA ALA A 41 6.86 4.68 -7.11
C ALA A 41 6.55 4.27 -5.67
N ARG A 42 5.51 4.86 -5.08
CA ARG A 42 4.99 4.50 -3.76
C ARG A 42 3.64 3.80 -3.94
N TYR A 43 3.57 2.57 -3.47
CA TYR A 43 2.32 1.85 -3.31
C TYR A 43 1.77 2.11 -1.92
N VAL A 44 0.47 2.32 -1.83
CA VAL A 44 -0.26 2.53 -0.58
C VAL A 44 -1.35 1.48 -0.51
N ALA A 45 -1.39 0.70 0.56
CA ALA A 45 -2.46 -0.23 0.84
C ALA A 45 -3.24 0.29 2.05
N VAL A 46 -4.55 0.46 1.90
CA VAL A 46 -5.43 0.92 2.98
C VAL A 46 -6.46 -0.16 3.29
N HIS A 47 -6.68 -0.45 4.56
CA HIS A 47 -7.67 -1.45 4.95
C HIS A 47 -9.08 -0.96 4.62
N ALA A 48 -9.91 -1.83 4.04
CA ALA A 48 -11.24 -1.48 3.57
C ALA A 48 -12.18 -1.10 4.72
N ASP A 49 -12.06 -1.78 5.85
CA ASP A 49 -12.92 -1.57 7.04
C ASP A 49 -12.28 -0.67 8.10
N HIS A 50 -10.97 -0.43 7.99
CA HIS A 50 -10.19 0.35 8.96
C HIS A 50 -9.29 1.35 8.22
N PRO A 51 -9.83 2.48 7.73
CA PRO A 51 -9.10 3.42 6.88
C PRO A 51 -7.85 4.03 7.54
N ASP A 52 -7.74 3.97 8.87
CA ASP A 52 -6.55 4.39 9.63
C ASP A 52 -5.37 3.42 9.47
N ARG A 53 -5.63 2.17 9.05
CA ARG A 53 -4.60 1.18 8.76
C ARG A 53 -4.08 1.41 7.34
N VAL A 54 -3.01 2.19 7.25
CA VAL A 54 -2.32 2.51 6.00
C VAL A 54 -0.93 1.87 5.99
N LEU A 55 -0.65 1.09 4.96
CA LEU A 55 0.65 0.48 4.70
C LEU A 55 1.25 1.10 3.44
N THR A 56 2.56 1.32 3.45
CA THR A 56 3.27 1.88 2.29
C THR A 56 4.39 0.96 1.84
N PHE A 57 4.63 0.95 0.54
CA PHE A 57 5.75 0.25 -0.08
C PHE A 57 6.39 1.15 -1.13
N ARG A 58 7.66 1.50 -0.95
CA ARG A 58 8.45 2.24 -1.94
C ARG A 58 9.11 1.25 -2.90
N LEU A 59 8.92 1.47 -4.19
CA LEU A 59 9.57 0.77 -5.28
C LEU A 59 10.57 1.73 -5.93
N HIS A 60 11.82 1.32 -5.97
CA HIS A 60 12.92 2.04 -6.57
C HIS A 60 13.08 1.68 -8.05
N PRO A 61 13.72 2.54 -8.86
CA PRO A 61 13.91 2.30 -10.29
C PRO A 61 14.79 1.07 -10.61
N ASP A 62 15.63 0.64 -9.66
CA ASP A 62 16.44 -0.59 -9.75
C ASP A 62 15.62 -1.88 -9.53
N GLY A 63 14.30 -1.76 -9.30
CA GLY A 63 13.40 -2.87 -9.02
C GLY A 63 13.44 -3.37 -7.57
N SER A 64 14.30 -2.79 -6.73
CA SER A 64 14.26 -2.99 -5.28
C SER A 64 13.11 -2.21 -4.66
N GLY A 65 12.75 -2.54 -3.43
CA GLY A 65 11.78 -1.75 -2.69
C GLY A 65 11.78 -2.07 -1.21
N SER A 66 11.03 -1.30 -0.45
CA SER A 66 10.87 -1.49 0.98
C SER A 66 9.48 -1.07 1.42
N GLY A 67 8.88 -1.87 2.29
CA GLY A 67 7.59 -1.55 2.89
C GLY A 67 7.24 -2.49 4.01
N VAL A 68 6.37 -2.03 4.91
CA VAL A 68 5.89 -2.81 6.06
C VAL A 68 4.61 -3.52 5.65
N GLY A 69 4.53 -4.81 5.96
CA GLY A 69 3.35 -5.64 5.76
C GLY A 69 2.34 -5.50 6.91
N PRO A 70 1.16 -6.11 6.78
CA PRO A 70 0.07 -6.00 7.76
C PRO A 70 0.43 -6.55 9.15
N HIS A 71 1.41 -7.45 9.25
CA HIS A 71 1.90 -8.01 10.52
C HIS A 71 3.15 -7.30 11.06
N GLY A 72 3.49 -6.11 10.55
CA GLY A 72 4.70 -5.37 10.97
C GLY A 72 6.00 -5.89 10.35
N ALA A 73 5.96 -6.95 9.54
CA ALA A 73 7.14 -7.48 8.86
C ALA A 73 7.61 -6.57 7.72
N THR A 74 8.91 -6.29 7.65
CA THR A 74 9.51 -5.52 6.55
C THR A 74 9.74 -6.40 5.33
N HIS A 75 9.22 -5.98 4.19
CA HIS A 75 9.38 -6.65 2.90
C HIS A 75 10.29 -5.84 1.98
N ARG A 76 11.28 -6.52 1.37
CA ARG A 76 12.17 -5.92 0.36
C ARG A 76 11.72 -6.13 -1.09
N ARG A 77 10.69 -6.95 -1.29
CA ARG A 77 10.17 -7.31 -2.61
C ARG A 77 8.69 -7.01 -2.68
N PHE A 78 8.28 -6.30 -3.73
CA PHE A 78 6.88 -5.94 -3.94
C PHE A 78 5.96 -7.17 -4.03
N ARG A 79 6.44 -8.28 -4.61
CA ARG A 79 5.69 -9.54 -4.70
C ARG A 79 5.38 -10.11 -3.32
N SER A 80 6.38 -10.18 -2.43
CA SER A 80 6.21 -10.69 -1.06
C SER A 80 5.28 -9.80 -0.25
N TRP A 81 5.42 -8.48 -0.38
CA TRP A 81 4.50 -7.53 0.27
C TRP A 81 3.05 -7.73 -0.19
N LYS A 82 2.80 -7.88 -1.50
CA LYS A 82 1.46 -8.19 -2.01
C LYS A 82 0.91 -9.53 -1.51
N GLN A 83 1.75 -10.55 -1.37
CA GLN A 83 1.33 -11.84 -0.83
C GLN A 83 0.89 -11.70 0.62
N ALA A 84 1.61 -10.91 1.43
CA ALA A 84 1.22 -10.62 2.80
C ALA A 84 -0.13 -9.88 2.88
N LEU A 85 -0.41 -8.94 1.96
CA LEU A 85 -1.73 -8.29 1.89
C LEU A 85 -2.86 -9.23 1.47
N HIS A 86 -2.55 -10.22 0.63
CA HIS A 86 -3.54 -11.15 0.11
C HIS A 86 -3.84 -12.31 1.07
N GLY A 87 -2.82 -12.82 1.75
CA GLY A 87 -2.91 -13.93 2.69
C GLY A 87 -3.06 -13.53 4.15
N GLY A 88 -2.66 -12.30 4.51
CA GLY A 88 -2.89 -11.70 5.81
C GLY A 88 -4.24 -11.02 5.83
N GLY A 89 -5.29 -11.81 6.03
CA GLY A 89 -6.54 -11.29 6.61
C GLY A 89 -6.20 -10.54 7.91
N ASP A 90 -7.01 -9.53 8.22
CA ASP A 90 -6.79 -8.60 9.33
C ASP A 90 -6.26 -9.34 10.59
N PRO A 91 -5.07 -9.00 11.13
CA PRO A 91 -4.60 -9.62 12.37
C PRO A 91 -5.51 -9.30 13.58
N GLY A 92 -6.54 -8.48 13.40
CA GLY A 92 -7.60 -8.23 14.39
C GLY A 92 -8.90 -9.04 14.20
N ALA A 93 -9.01 -9.91 13.18
CA ALA A 93 -10.22 -10.73 12.97
C ALA A 93 -10.30 -12.00 13.84
N ASP A 94 -9.38 -12.16 14.80
CA ASP A 94 -9.39 -13.25 15.78
C ASP A 94 -9.32 -12.67 17.20
N LEU A 95 -10.46 -12.18 17.71
CA LEU A 95 -10.74 -12.13 19.14
C LEU A 95 -12.25 -12.40 19.34
N PRO A 96 -12.62 -13.34 20.23
CA PRO A 96 -14.01 -13.75 20.48
C PRO A 96 -14.85 -12.69 21.21
#